data_AF-A0A091GYX9-F1
#
_entry.id   AF-A0A091GYX9-F1
#
_cell.length_a   1.000
_cell.length_b   1.000
_cell.length_c   1.000
_cell.angle_alpha   90.00
_cell.angle_beta   90.00
_cell.angle_gamma   90.00
#
_symmetry.space_group_name_H-M   'P 1'
#
loop_
_entity.id
_entity.type
_entity.pdbx_description
1 polymer ?
#
loop_
_entity_poly.entity_id
_entity_poly.type
_entity_poly.pdbx_seq_one_letter_code
_entity_poly.pdbx_strand_id
1 'polypeptide(L)'
;RFRALFTLRSLGGRAAVEWISRAFGDGSALLKHELAYCLGQMRDEAAIPVLVRVLEDTDQEPMVRHEAGEALGAIGNPDVLDILKRYSEDPVVEV
;
A
#
# COMPACT_ATOMS: atom_id res chain seq x y z
N ARG A 1 17.97 -0.26 0.50
CA ARG A 1 16.60 -0.50 0.99
C ARG A 1 15.73 -1.12 -0.11
N PHE A 2 15.70 -0.56 -1.32
CA PHE A 2 15.01 -1.15 -2.49
C PHE A 2 15.32 -2.62 -2.77
N ARG A 3 16.60 -3.03 -2.81
CA ARG A 3 16.94 -4.45 -3.01
C ARG A 3 16.28 -5.37 -1.99
N ALA A 4 16.31 -5.00 -0.70
CA ALA A 4 15.67 -5.78 0.36
C ALA A 4 14.15 -5.82 0.20
N LEU A 5 13.52 -4.69 -0.14
CA LEU A 5 12.08 -4.60 -0.42
C LEU A 5 11.68 -5.57 -1.54
N PHE A 6 12.36 -5.51 -2.70
CA PHE A 6 12.05 -6.39 -3.82
C PHE A 6 12.33 -7.87 -3.51
N THR A 7 13.35 -8.16 -2.71
CA THR A 7 13.60 -9.52 -2.21
C THR A 7 12.45 -10.00 -1.32
N LEU A 8 11.97 -9.19 -0.36
CA LEU A 8 10.83 -9.54 0.50
C LEU A 8 9.56 -9.77 -0.31
N ARG A 9 9.27 -8.88 -1.29
CA ARG A 9 8.16 -9.06 -2.22
C ARG A 9 8.23 -10.41 -2.95
N SER A 10 9.42 -10.77 -3.44
CA SER A 10 9.63 -12.05 -4.13
C SER A 10 9.57 -13.28 -3.21
N LEU A 11 9.94 -13.15 -1.93
CA LEU A 11 9.80 -14.23 -0.96
C LEU A 11 8.34 -14.45 -0.56
N GLY A 12 7.55 -13.37 -0.47
CA GLY A 12 6.13 -13.45 -0.14
C GLY A 12 5.86 -13.85 1.30
N GLY A 13 4.58 -14.06 1.58
CA GLY A 13 4.06 -14.56 2.85
C GLY A 13 4.00 -13.50 3.96
N ARG A 14 3.31 -13.88 5.04
CA ARG A 14 2.94 -13.00 6.14
C ARG A 14 4.11 -12.23 6.75
N ALA A 15 5.26 -12.89 6.96
CA ALA A 15 6.43 -12.23 7.53
C ALA A 15 6.99 -11.12 6.60
N ALA A 16 6.99 -11.35 5.28
CA ALA A 16 7.42 -10.32 4.34
C ALA A 16 6.46 -9.13 4.35
N VAL A 17 5.15 -9.38 4.34
CA VAL A 17 4.12 -8.34 4.48
C VAL A 17 4.33 -7.52 5.76
N GLU A 18 4.54 -8.19 6.90
CA GLU A 18 4.76 -7.52 8.18
C GLU A 18 6.01 -6.62 8.17
N TRP A 19 7.12 -7.08 7.58
CA TRP A 19 8.35 -6.27 7.49
C TRP A 19 8.22 -5.08 6.53
N ILE A 20 7.57 -5.27 5.39
CA ILE A 20 7.29 -4.18 4.44
C ILE A 20 6.37 -3.15 5.11
N SER A 21 5.32 -3.60 5.81
CA SER A 21 4.35 -2.76 6.51
C SER A 21 4.98 -1.85 7.57
N ARG A 22 6.03 -2.31 8.26
CA ARG A 22 6.74 -1.50 9.27
C ARG A 22 7.53 -0.34 8.67
N ALA A 23 7.87 -0.40 7.38
CA ALA A 23 8.70 0.61 6.74
C ALA A 23 7.92 1.86 6.28
N PHE A 24 6.59 1.90 6.42
CA PHE A 24 5.78 3.09 6.11
C PHE A 24 6.05 4.30 7.02
N GLY A 25 6.75 4.11 8.14
CA GLY A 25 7.22 5.22 8.97
C GLY A 25 8.47 5.94 8.43
N ASP A 26 8.92 5.61 7.22
CA ASP A 26 10.11 6.21 6.63
C ASP A 26 9.86 7.62 6.08
N GLY A 27 10.88 8.49 6.15
CA GLY A 27 10.80 9.85 5.60
C GLY A 27 10.86 9.93 4.07
N SER A 28 11.13 8.84 3.35
CA SER A 28 11.15 8.85 1.88
C SER A 28 9.79 8.48 1.28
N ALA A 29 9.09 9.49 0.73
CA ALA A 29 7.85 9.28 -0.04
C ALA A 29 8.01 8.24 -1.16
N LEU A 30 9.13 8.30 -1.90
CA LEU A 30 9.44 7.34 -2.96
C LEU A 30 9.54 5.90 -2.42
N LEU A 31 10.20 5.71 -1.28
CA LEU A 31 10.25 4.38 -0.68
C LEU A 31 8.86 3.93 -0.25
N LYS A 32 8.08 4.77 0.44
CA LYS A 32 6.74 4.43 0.93
C LYS A 32 5.78 4.03 -0.20
N HIS A 33 5.79 4.77 -1.30
CA HIS A 33 5.09 4.40 -2.53
C HIS A 33 5.48 2.98 -2.97
N GLU A 34 6.78 2.70 -3.07
CA GLU A 34 7.28 1.40 -3.51
C GLU A 34 6.96 0.25 -2.54
N LEU A 35 6.77 0.53 -1.25
CA LEU A 35 6.22 -0.43 -0.30
C LEU A 35 4.79 -0.81 -0.68
N ALA A 36 3.92 0.17 -0.92
CA ALA A 36 2.53 -0.05 -1.31
C ALA A 36 2.46 -0.82 -2.64
N TYR A 37 3.21 -0.39 -3.65
CA TYR A 37 3.33 -1.08 -4.94
C TYR A 37 3.70 -2.56 -4.75
N CYS A 38 4.75 -2.84 -3.96
CA CYS A 38 5.17 -4.22 -3.70
C CYS A 38 4.08 -5.04 -3.00
N LEU A 39 3.37 -4.47 -2.03
CA LEU A 39 2.27 -5.16 -1.34
C LEU A 39 1.11 -5.47 -2.30
N GLY A 40 0.77 -4.56 -3.20
CA GLY A 40 -0.23 -4.81 -4.25
C GLY A 40 0.17 -5.96 -5.19
N GLN A 41 1.44 -5.97 -5.63
CA GLN A 41 1.98 -7.04 -6.49
C GLN A 41 2.01 -8.41 -5.79
N MET A 42 2.14 -8.45 -4.47
CA MET A 42 2.12 -9.69 -3.70
C MET A 42 0.73 -10.35 -3.65
N ARG A 43 -0.35 -9.57 -3.83
CA ARG A 43 -1.75 -10.04 -3.77
C ARG A 43 -2.10 -10.82 -2.50
N ASP A 44 -1.42 -10.51 -1.40
CA ASP A 44 -1.66 -11.13 -0.10
C ASP A 44 -2.62 -10.25 0.70
N GLU A 45 -3.79 -10.79 1.04
CA GLU A 45 -4.83 -10.06 1.79
C GLU A 45 -4.36 -9.61 3.17
N ALA A 46 -3.30 -10.20 3.72
CA ALA A 46 -2.68 -9.73 4.96
C ALA A 46 -2.16 -8.29 4.85
N ALA A 47 -1.96 -7.76 3.65
CA ALA A 47 -1.55 -6.37 3.41
C ALA A 47 -2.71 -5.37 3.46
N ILE A 48 -3.97 -5.82 3.35
CA ILE A 48 -5.14 -4.92 3.29
C ILE A 48 -5.18 -3.94 4.48
N PRO A 49 -5.00 -4.37 5.74
CA PRO A 49 -5.11 -3.45 6.87
C PRO A 49 -4.09 -2.30 6.86
N VAL A 50 -2.85 -2.56 6.39
CA VAL A 50 -1.84 -1.50 6.30
C VAL A 50 -2.11 -0.56 5.13
N LEU A 51 -2.56 -1.09 3.98
CA LEU A 51 -2.85 -0.28 2.80
C LEU A 51 -4.05 0.63 3.03
N VAL A 52 -5.11 0.13 3.68
CA VAL A 52 -6.25 0.94 4.14
C VAL A 52 -5.76 2.09 5.01
N ARG A 53 -4.94 1.81 6.03
CA ARG A 53 -4.41 2.86 6.92
C ARG A 53 -3.60 3.91 6.15
N VAL A 54 -2.82 3.51 5.14
CA VAL A 54 -2.01 4.44 4.34
C VAL A 54 -2.89 5.29 3.41
N LEU A 55 -3.94 4.72 2.82
CA LEU A 55 -4.91 5.45 2.00
C LEU A 55 -5.66 6.51 2.81
N GLU A 56 -6.05 6.17 4.04
CA GLU A 56 -6.78 7.05 4.96
C GLU A 56 -5.92 8.14 5.61
N ASP A 57 -4.60 7.97 5.64
CA ASP A 57 -3.66 8.88 6.29
C ASP A 57 -3.39 10.13 5.43
N THR A 58 -4.08 11.23 5.73
CA THR A 58 -3.95 12.51 5.01
C THR A 58 -2.60 13.21 5.24
N ASP A 59 -1.77 12.73 6.18
CA ASP A 59 -0.41 13.23 6.37
C ASP A 59 0.60 12.53 5.44
N GLN A 60 0.19 11.46 4.74
CA GLN A 60 0.98 10.86 3.66
C GLN A 60 0.94 11.73 2.40
N GLU A 61 2.03 11.68 1.64
CA GLU A 61 2.09 12.36 0.35
C GLU A 61 1.06 11.74 -0.62
N PRO A 62 0.43 12.53 -1.51
CA PRO A 62 -0.53 12.04 -2.50
C PRO A 62 -0.08 10.80 -3.25
N MET A 63 1.19 10.77 -3.67
CA MET A 63 1.77 9.62 -4.38
C MET A 63 1.78 8.33 -3.55
N VAL A 64 1.86 8.40 -2.23
CA VAL A 64 1.87 7.21 -1.37
C VAL A 64 0.45 6.69 -1.20
N ARG A 65 -0.53 7.61 -1.07
CA ARG A 65 -1.96 7.30 -0.94
C ARG A 65 -2.53 6.71 -2.23
N HIS A 66 -2.20 7.30 -3.39
CA HIS A 66 -2.52 6.79 -4.73
C HIS A 66 -2.14 5.31 -4.84
N GLU A 67 -0.88 5.01 -4.52
CA GLU A 67 -0.32 3.68 -4.70
C GLU A 67 -0.92 2.67 -3.71
N ALA A 68 -1.33 3.13 -2.52
CA ALA A 68 -2.08 2.29 -1.59
C ALA A 68 -3.47 1.92 -2.11
N GLY A 69 -4.17 2.88 -2.74
CA GLY A 69 -5.43 2.64 -3.43
C GLY A 69 -5.29 1.65 -4.60
N GLU A 70 -4.28 1.86 -5.45
CA GLU A 70 -3.98 0.94 -6.56
C GLU A 70 -3.64 -0.46 -6.04
N ALA A 71 -2.83 -0.57 -4.99
CA ALA A 71 -2.46 -1.84 -4.37
C ALA A 71 -3.68 -2.60 -3.81
N LEU A 72 -4.65 -1.91 -3.18
CA LEU A 72 -5.90 -2.50 -2.74
C LEU A 72 -6.69 -3.08 -3.92
N GLY A 73 -6.77 -2.35 -5.03
CA GLY A 73 -7.37 -2.84 -6.27
C GLY A 73 -6.63 -4.05 -6.86
N ALA A 74 -5.30 -4.04 -6.82
CA ALA A 74 -4.45 -5.12 -7.33
C ALA A 74 -4.55 -6.42 -6.53
N ILE A 75 -4.79 -6.33 -5.21
CA ILE A 75 -5.07 -7.51 -4.36
C ILE A 75 -6.37 -8.18 -4.81
N GLY A 76 -7.39 -7.39 -5.16
CA GLY A 76 -8.63 -7.89 -5.76
C GLY A 76 -9.61 -8.54 -4.78
N ASN A 77 -9.49 -8.23 -3.48
CA ASN A 77 -10.47 -8.66 -2.47
C ASN A 77 -11.71 -7.72 -2.51
N PRO A 78 -12.94 -8.24 -2.71
CA PRO A 78 -14.14 -7.41 -2.80
C PRO A 78 -14.49 -6.60 -1.55
N ASP A 79 -13.99 -6.98 -0.37
CA ASP A 79 -14.26 -6.29 0.90
C ASP A 79 -13.65 -4.87 0.91
N VAL A 80 -12.70 -4.58 0.02
CA VAL A 80 -12.11 -3.23 -0.12
C VAL A 80 -12.92 -2.30 -1.04
N LEU A 81 -14.00 -2.79 -1.68
CA LEU A 81 -14.75 -1.98 -2.65
C LEU A 81 -15.40 -0.74 -2.03
N ASP A 82 -15.91 -0.83 -0.80
CA ASP A 82 -16.58 0.29 -0.16
C ASP A 82 -15.60 1.41 0.22
N ILE A 83 -14.38 1.06 0.62
CA ILE A 83 -13.34 2.07 0.88
C ILE A 83 -12.83 2.69 -0.42
N LEU A 84 -12.62 1.91 -1.47
CA LEU A 84 -12.22 2.45 -2.78
C LEU A 84 -13.27 3.39 -3.36
N LYS A 85 -14.56 3.08 -3.22
CA LYS A 85 -15.64 4.01 -3.60
C LYS A 85 -15.61 5.29 -2.78
N ARG A 86 -15.41 5.20 -1.46
CA ARG A 86 -15.29 6.38 -0.61
C ARG A 86 -14.16 7.31 -1.07
N TYR A 87 -12.99 6.74 -1.38
CA TYR A 87 -11.82 7.52 -1.78
C TYR A 87 -11.82 7.92 -3.26
N SER A 88 -12.73 7.41 -4.10
CA SER A 88 -12.95 7.96 -5.45
C SER A 88 -13.48 9.40 -5.47
N GLU A 89 -13.91 9.92 -4.31
CA GLU A 89 -14.33 11.30 -4.09
C GLU A 89 -13.31 12.11 -3.27
N ASP A 90 -12.07 11.61 -3.11
CA ASP A 90 -11.03 12.32 -2.34
C ASP A 90 -10.73 13.70 -2.97
N PRO A 91 -10.49 14.74 -2.15
CA PRO A 91 -10.13 16.06 -2.68
C PRO A 91 -8.75 16.09 -3.36
N VAL A 92 -7.88 15.11 -3.08
CA VAL A 92 -6.59 14.94 -3.75
C VAL A 92 -6.82 14.14 -5.04
N VAL A 93 -6.64 14.79 -6.19
CA VAL A 93 -6.99 14.26 -7.51
C VAL A 93 -6.30 12.94 -7.86
N GLU A 94 -5.09 12.72 -7.34
CA GLU A 94 -4.34 11.49 -7.58
C GLU A 94 -4.85 10.28 -6.78
N VAL A 95 -5.56 10.49 -5.67
CA VAL A 95 -6.01 9.44 -4.74
C VAL A 95 -7.38 8.90 -5.13
#